data_AF-A0A956E788-F1
#
_entry.id   AF-A0A956E788-F1
#
_cell.length_a   1.000
_cell.length_b   1.000
_cell.length_c   1.000
_cell.angle_alpha   90.00
_cell.angle_beta   90.00
_cell.angle_gamma   90.00
#
_symmetry.space_group_name_H-M   'P 1'
#
loop_
_entity.id
_entity.type
_entity.pdbx_description
1 polymer ?
#
loop_
_entity_poly.entity_id
_entity_poly.type
_entity_poly.pdbx_seq_one_letter_code
_entity_poly.pdbx_strand_id
1 'polypeptide(L)'
;MKISKTSLVSSVALLPLIALAYSVLGGTGGAATAAPQTERAGSAEAQPLTCHFEPNQHGAFRLESSVHDTRAPAQEDRLTGVLSWQVAENLSATRWRLRAALANVEHGQSLTRPEERVSGSLDAPFFIDVDAACRFVGFGFDRRWSPRKRQLVQTAISTWEHVLPADPTAKRWRVEQRDGMGAYEASYERLPGRGVGVQRTKAAYKEQDTARTLGLTLQVLGARSTARFDSGWLLRAGGRERMRIEASGSLQADLVQRFSVVKDDARFTPVPPMAADDADFGDAFAMAVDRTQQVDSSLQAMPFEKALSDFVRLLEQADTSFAAARQLAAWLRANPDKAQR
;
A
#
# COMPACT_ATOMS: atom_id res chain seq x y z
N MET A 1 26.72 -28.89 -16.67
CA MET A 1 26.15 -27.54 -16.88
C MET A 1 24.90 -27.41 -16.00
N LYS A 2 24.97 -26.61 -14.92
CA LYS A 2 23.86 -26.42 -13.98
C LYS A 2 22.96 -25.30 -14.50
N ILE A 3 21.71 -25.63 -14.83
CA ILE A 3 20.68 -24.67 -15.25
C ILE A 3 20.24 -23.90 -14.00
N SER A 4 20.57 -22.60 -13.95
CA SER A 4 20.15 -21.70 -12.88
C SER A 4 18.66 -21.39 -13.03
N LYS A 5 17.87 -21.71 -12.00
CA LYS A 5 16.45 -21.38 -11.91
C LYS A 5 16.31 -19.86 -11.78
N THR A 6 15.85 -19.21 -12.84
CA THR A 6 15.55 -17.77 -12.85
C THR A 6 14.33 -17.47 -11.99
N SER A 7 14.51 -16.53 -11.06
CA SER A 7 13.50 -16.08 -10.11
C SER A 7 12.41 -15.25 -10.80
N LEU A 8 11.20 -15.78 -10.83
CA LEU A 8 9.96 -15.16 -11.27
C LEU A 8 9.27 -14.55 -10.04
N VAL A 9 9.22 -13.23 -9.88
CA VAL A 9 8.07 -12.47 -9.37
C VAL A 9 8.44 -10.99 -9.62
N SER A 10 7.86 -10.36 -10.63
CA SER A 10 7.78 -8.89 -10.69
C SER A 10 6.55 -8.47 -11.50
N SER A 11 5.71 -7.66 -10.85
CA SER A 11 4.76 -6.70 -11.43
C SER A 11 3.40 -7.23 -11.93
N VAL A 12 2.36 -7.05 -11.10
CA VAL A 12 0.97 -6.91 -11.53
C VAL A 12 0.57 -5.47 -11.23
N ALA A 13 0.20 -4.70 -12.25
CA ALA A 13 -0.42 -3.38 -12.12
C ALA A 13 -1.80 -3.45 -12.78
N LEU A 14 -2.85 -3.14 -12.02
CA LEU A 14 -4.24 -3.13 -12.47
C LEU A 14 -4.85 -1.73 -12.28
N LEU A 15 -5.39 -1.20 -13.37
CA LEU A 15 -6.11 0.07 -13.48
C LEU A 15 -7.55 -0.07 -12.96
N PRO A 16 -8.10 0.88 -12.17
CA PRO A 16 -9.52 0.91 -11.87
C PRO A 16 -10.29 1.98 -12.69
N LEU A 17 -11.45 1.57 -13.21
CA LEU A 17 -12.51 2.40 -13.79
C LEU A 17 -13.47 2.86 -12.66
N ILE A 18 -13.86 4.14 -12.69
CA ILE A 18 -14.76 4.78 -11.72
C ILE A 18 -16.21 4.68 -12.20
N ALA A 19 -17.13 4.32 -11.30
CA ALA A 19 -18.56 4.61 -11.44
C ALA A 19 -19.09 5.28 -10.15
N LEU A 20 -19.62 6.49 -10.30
CA LEU A 20 -20.27 7.29 -9.28
C LEU A 20 -21.78 6.98 -9.27
N ALA A 21 -22.36 6.83 -8.09
CA ALA A 21 -23.80 6.94 -7.91
C ALA A 21 -24.11 7.78 -6.66
N TYR A 22 -24.80 8.90 -6.90
CA TYR A 22 -25.40 9.77 -5.89
C TYR A 22 -26.71 9.15 -5.36
N SER A 23 -27.03 9.41 -4.09
CA SER A 23 -28.42 9.42 -3.62
C SER A 23 -28.57 10.43 -2.48
N VAL A 24 -29.52 11.33 -2.66
CA VAL A 24 -30.01 12.36 -1.75
C VAL A 24 -31.36 11.90 -1.17
N LEU A 25 -31.73 12.49 -0.02
CA LEU A 25 -33.03 12.54 0.70
C LEU A 25 -32.87 11.89 2.09
N GLY A 26 -33.22 12.51 3.23
CA GLY A 26 -34.11 13.64 3.53
C GLY A 26 -34.90 13.25 4.79
N GLY A 27 -35.01 14.11 5.81
CA GLY A 27 -35.81 13.79 6.99
C GLY A 27 -35.66 14.78 8.14
N THR A 28 -36.70 15.58 8.36
CA THR A 28 -36.83 16.66 9.32
C THR A 28 -37.38 16.23 10.68
N GLY A 29 -36.93 16.88 11.76
CA GLY A 29 -37.78 17.38 12.84
C GLY A 29 -37.97 16.51 14.09
N GLY A 30 -37.86 17.13 15.27
CA GLY A 30 -38.40 16.59 16.54
C GLY A 30 -37.68 17.11 17.78
N ALA A 31 -38.35 17.98 18.53
CA ALA A 31 -37.82 18.78 19.64
C ALA A 31 -37.69 18.03 20.99
N ALA A 32 -36.99 18.72 21.90
CA ALA A 32 -36.53 18.31 23.22
C ALA A 32 -37.62 17.95 24.25
N THR A 33 -37.22 17.14 25.24
CA THR A 33 -37.79 17.15 26.59
C THR A 33 -36.71 16.73 27.59
N ALA A 34 -36.61 17.44 28.70
CA ALA A 34 -35.53 17.33 29.69
C ALA A 34 -35.99 16.70 31.02
N ALA A 35 -34.98 16.19 31.74
CA ALA A 35 -34.89 15.82 33.16
C ALA A 35 -35.50 14.45 33.58
N PRO A 36 -34.92 13.72 34.58
CA PRO A 36 -34.11 14.21 35.71
C PRO A 36 -32.72 13.56 35.90
N GLN A 37 -31.88 14.25 36.67
CA GLN A 37 -30.51 13.87 37.04
C GLN A 37 -30.52 12.71 38.04
N THR A 38 -29.91 11.60 37.63
CA THR A 38 -29.45 10.52 38.52
C THR A 38 -27.93 10.49 38.38
N GLU A 39 -27.21 10.47 39.51
CA GLU A 39 -25.75 10.35 39.56
C GLU A 39 -25.27 9.19 38.68
N ARG A 40 -24.83 9.51 37.47
CA ARG A 40 -24.15 8.58 36.58
C ARG A 40 -22.73 8.44 37.08
N ALA A 41 -22.38 7.25 37.55
CA ALA A 41 -21.03 6.72 37.42
C ALA A 41 -20.52 7.14 36.04
N GLY A 42 -19.49 7.98 35.99
CA GLY A 42 -19.04 8.68 34.79
C GLY A 42 -18.97 7.72 33.62
N SER A 43 -20.03 7.72 32.80
CA SER A 43 -20.00 7.15 31.48
C SER A 43 -18.97 8.00 30.76
N ALA A 44 -17.75 7.49 30.63
CA ALA A 44 -16.77 8.04 29.73
C ALA A 44 -17.49 8.16 28.40
N GLU A 45 -17.91 9.38 28.08
CA GLU A 45 -18.60 9.70 26.85
C GLU A 45 -17.69 9.17 25.75
N ALA A 46 -18.21 8.25 24.94
CA ALA A 46 -17.42 7.54 23.95
C ALA A 46 -16.86 8.61 23.01
N GLN A 47 -15.61 9.00 23.23
CA GLN A 47 -14.97 10.03 22.42
C GLN A 47 -15.11 9.63 20.94
N PRO A 48 -15.45 10.57 20.06
CA PRO A 48 -15.54 10.30 18.64
C PRO A 48 -14.28 9.57 18.18
N LEU A 49 -14.46 8.45 17.48
CA LEU A 49 -13.36 7.65 16.95
C LEU A 49 -12.92 8.23 15.62
N THR A 50 -12.46 9.46 15.66
CA THR A 50 -12.05 10.18 14.47
C THR A 50 -10.60 10.59 14.59
N CYS A 51 -9.85 10.46 13.51
CA CYS A 51 -8.61 11.20 13.38
C CYS A 51 -8.93 12.69 13.36
N HIS A 52 -8.27 13.44 14.22
CA HIS A 52 -8.34 14.89 14.26
C HIS A 52 -6.94 15.45 14.45
N PHE A 53 -6.65 16.56 13.77
CA PHE A 53 -5.37 17.21 13.85
C PHE A 53 -5.50 18.70 14.12
N GLU A 54 -4.65 19.19 15.02
CA GLU A 54 -4.54 20.61 15.32
C GLU A 54 -3.50 21.30 14.43
N PRO A 55 -3.68 22.59 14.11
CA PRO A 55 -2.67 23.35 13.38
C PRO A 55 -1.28 23.24 14.02
N ASN A 56 -0.25 22.99 13.21
CA ASN A 56 1.14 22.79 13.64
C ASN A 56 1.40 21.58 14.55
N GLN A 57 0.41 20.70 14.77
CA GLN A 57 0.64 19.43 15.43
C GLN A 57 1.69 18.63 14.65
N HIS A 58 2.54 17.92 15.37
CA HIS A 58 3.60 17.10 14.80
C HIS A 58 3.76 15.82 15.62
N GLY A 59 4.50 14.88 15.05
CA GLY A 59 4.86 13.68 15.75
C GLY A 59 5.87 12.85 14.98
N ALA A 60 6.41 11.86 15.66
CA ALA A 60 7.33 10.92 15.05
C ALA A 60 6.98 9.48 15.36
N PHE A 61 7.37 8.59 14.46
CA PHE A 61 7.13 7.16 14.55
C PHE A 61 8.37 6.38 14.17
N ARG A 62 8.77 5.44 15.02
CA ARG A 62 9.70 4.39 14.60
C ARG A 62 8.93 3.39 13.75
N LEU A 63 9.44 3.12 12.55
CA LEU A 63 8.89 2.17 11.61
C LEU A 63 9.85 1.01 11.39
N GLU A 64 9.29 -0.20 11.28
CA GLU A 64 9.98 -1.41 10.89
C GLU A 64 9.04 -2.22 9.99
N SER A 65 9.52 -2.63 8.83
CA SER A 65 8.81 -3.53 7.92
C SER A 65 9.81 -4.52 7.36
N SER A 66 9.45 -5.79 7.31
CA SER A 66 10.25 -6.79 6.61
C SER A 66 9.39 -7.81 5.87
N VAL A 67 9.94 -8.34 4.79
CA VAL A 67 9.34 -9.38 3.94
C VAL A 67 10.43 -10.41 3.65
N HIS A 68 10.14 -11.68 3.89
CA HIS A 68 11.03 -12.78 3.49
C HIS A 68 10.25 -13.83 2.69
N ASP A 69 10.94 -14.54 1.81
CA ASP A 69 10.40 -15.73 1.15
C ASP A 69 10.71 -16.96 2.02
N THR A 70 9.68 -17.69 2.43
CA THR A 70 9.82 -18.91 3.23
C THR A 70 10.60 -20.01 2.53
N ARG A 71 10.74 -19.94 1.20
CA ARG A 71 11.54 -20.87 0.38
C ARG A 71 13.02 -20.49 0.35
N ALA A 72 13.35 -19.24 0.68
CA ALA A 72 14.71 -18.70 0.69
C ALA A 72 14.91 -17.78 1.92
N PRO A 73 14.92 -18.34 3.14
CA PRO A 73 14.83 -17.56 4.38
C PRO A 73 16.02 -16.63 4.64
N ALA A 74 17.13 -16.81 3.92
CA ALA A 74 18.28 -15.91 3.98
C ALA A 74 18.06 -14.59 3.20
N GLN A 75 17.00 -14.51 2.39
CA GLN A 75 16.65 -13.31 1.63
C GLN A 75 15.50 -12.57 2.34
N GLU A 76 15.76 -11.33 2.71
CA GLU A 76 14.81 -10.40 3.31
C GLU A 76 14.85 -9.05 2.58
N ASP A 77 13.68 -8.49 2.33
CA ASP A 77 13.51 -7.06 2.09
C ASP A 77 13.12 -6.42 3.42
N ARG A 78 13.83 -5.37 3.82
CA ARG A 78 13.64 -4.70 5.11
C ARG A 78 13.67 -3.20 4.92
N LEU A 79 12.84 -2.49 5.68
CA LEU A 79 12.82 -1.05 5.80
C LEU A 79 12.68 -0.68 7.28
N THR A 80 13.60 0.11 7.81
CA THR A 80 13.53 0.70 9.14
C THR A 80 13.78 2.20 9.07
N GLY A 81 13.31 2.94 10.07
CA GLY A 81 13.60 4.36 10.18
C GLY A 81 12.67 5.10 11.14
N VAL A 82 12.66 6.42 11.00
CA VAL A 82 11.75 7.31 11.71
C VAL A 82 10.95 8.10 10.70
N LEU A 83 9.63 8.01 10.76
CA LEU A 83 8.74 8.92 10.04
C LEU A 83 8.42 10.10 10.95
N SER A 84 8.82 11.30 10.55
CA SER A 84 8.38 12.54 11.18
C SER A 84 7.31 13.19 10.30
N TRP A 85 6.29 13.76 10.91
CA TRP A 85 5.23 14.49 10.21
C TRP A 85 4.82 15.75 10.96
N GLN A 86 4.25 16.69 10.21
CA GLN A 86 3.67 17.93 10.73
C GLN A 86 2.40 18.25 9.94
N VAL A 87 1.36 18.76 10.60
CA VAL A 87 0.19 19.31 9.91
C VAL A 87 0.62 20.53 9.11
N ALA A 88 0.52 20.43 7.79
CA ALA A 88 0.83 21.52 6.87
C ALA A 88 -0.40 22.37 6.57
N GLU A 89 -1.55 21.73 6.41
CA GLU A 89 -2.78 22.40 5.96
C GLU A 89 -4.02 21.65 6.46
N ASN A 90 -5.08 22.39 6.76
CA ASN A 90 -6.42 21.85 6.94
C ASN A 90 -7.18 21.99 5.61
N LEU A 91 -7.42 20.88 4.92
CA LEU A 91 -8.07 20.86 3.60
C LEU A 91 -9.59 20.99 3.70
N SER A 92 -10.18 20.54 4.81
CA SER A 92 -11.61 20.65 5.13
C SER A 92 -11.87 20.24 6.58
N ALA A 93 -13.08 20.45 7.11
CA ALA A 93 -13.45 20.03 8.47
C ALA A 93 -13.10 18.56 8.84
N THR A 94 -12.93 17.68 7.87
CA THR A 94 -12.62 16.25 8.06
C THR A 94 -11.40 15.77 7.28
N ARG A 95 -10.55 16.67 6.76
CA ARG A 95 -9.39 16.29 5.94
C ARG A 95 -8.20 17.20 6.19
N TRP A 96 -7.05 16.59 6.41
CA TRP A 96 -5.80 17.29 6.72
C TRP A 96 -4.70 16.84 5.77
N ARG A 97 -3.75 17.74 5.54
CA ARG A 97 -2.50 17.45 4.83
C ARG A 97 -1.35 17.44 5.81
N LEU A 98 -0.66 16.31 5.87
CA LEU A 98 0.53 16.13 6.68
C LEU A 98 1.75 16.22 5.78
N ARG A 99 2.70 17.11 6.08
CA ARG A 99 4.03 17.07 5.49
C ARG A 99 4.88 16.10 6.31
N ALA A 100 5.52 15.14 5.65
CA ALA A 100 6.27 14.08 6.28
C ALA A 100 7.64 13.89 5.64
N ALA A 101 8.58 13.31 6.39
CA ALA A 101 9.88 12.89 5.91
C ALA A 101 10.35 11.68 6.70
N LEU A 102 11.19 10.85 6.06
CA LEU A 102 11.84 9.72 6.70
C LEU A 102 13.25 10.13 7.13
N ALA A 103 13.66 9.74 8.33
CA ALA A 103 15.00 9.96 8.87
C ALA A 103 15.60 8.64 9.35
N ASN A 104 16.94 8.56 9.33
CA ASN A 104 17.69 7.38 9.77
C ASN A 104 17.19 6.08 9.10
N VAL A 105 16.97 6.16 7.79
CA VAL A 105 16.41 5.04 7.03
C VAL A 105 17.50 4.01 6.73
N GLU A 106 17.22 2.77 7.06
CA GLU A 106 17.97 1.62 6.57
C GLU A 106 17.03 0.75 5.76
N HIS A 107 17.45 0.37 4.55
CA HIS A 107 16.69 -0.57 3.74
C HIS A 107 17.57 -1.60 3.05
N GLY A 108 17.07 -2.83 3.01
CA GLY A 108 17.64 -3.95 2.26
C GLY A 108 16.58 -4.48 1.30
N GLN A 109 16.99 -4.85 0.09
CA GLN A 109 16.07 -5.30 -0.97
C GLN A 109 16.61 -6.54 -1.68
N SER A 110 16.86 -7.62 -0.93
CA SER A 110 17.47 -8.84 -1.47
C SER A 110 16.51 -9.72 -2.29
N LEU A 111 15.20 -9.67 -2.02
CA LEU A 111 14.15 -10.29 -2.83
C LEU A 111 13.86 -9.49 -4.10
N THR A 112 14.08 -8.17 -4.05
CA THR A 112 13.97 -7.30 -5.24
C THR A 112 15.15 -7.50 -6.18
N ARG A 113 14.88 -7.56 -7.49
CA ARG A 113 15.92 -7.66 -8.53
C ARG A 113 16.84 -6.45 -8.50
N PRO A 114 18.16 -6.60 -8.74
CA PRO A 114 19.11 -5.49 -8.64
C PRO A 114 18.71 -4.21 -9.38
N GLU A 115 18.17 -4.34 -10.59
CA GLU A 115 17.71 -3.22 -11.43
C GLU A 115 16.41 -2.57 -10.95
N GLU A 116 15.64 -3.27 -10.11
CA GLU A 116 14.38 -2.79 -9.51
C GLU A 116 14.59 -2.21 -8.10
N ARG A 117 15.80 -2.30 -7.54
CA ARG A 117 16.10 -1.78 -6.20
C ARG A 117 16.02 -0.26 -6.17
N VAL A 118 15.56 0.25 -5.03
CA VAL A 118 15.60 1.67 -4.72
C VAL A 118 16.98 1.99 -4.15
N SER A 119 17.65 2.96 -4.75
CA SER A 119 18.95 3.47 -4.32
C SER A 119 18.87 4.93 -3.85
N GLY A 120 19.86 5.33 -3.04
CA GLY A 120 19.98 6.68 -2.49
C GLY A 120 19.03 6.96 -1.32
N SER A 121 19.03 8.23 -0.88
CA SER A 121 18.27 8.66 0.30
C SER A 121 16.76 8.68 0.07
N LEU A 122 16.01 8.46 1.15
CA LEU A 122 14.54 8.56 1.24
C LEU A 122 14.09 9.71 2.15
N ASP A 123 14.98 10.68 2.42
CA ASP A 123 14.78 11.79 3.36
C ASP A 123 14.01 13.00 2.82
N ALA A 124 13.87 13.10 1.50
CA ALA A 124 13.13 14.19 0.89
C ALA A 124 11.66 14.20 1.37
N PRO A 125 11.07 15.39 1.55
CA PRO A 125 9.72 15.49 2.09
C PRO A 125 8.67 14.97 1.10
N PHE A 126 7.53 14.55 1.64
CA PHE A 126 6.33 14.19 0.90
C PHE A 126 5.09 14.57 1.73
N PHE A 127 3.91 14.54 1.12
CA PHE A 127 2.64 14.78 1.76
C PHE A 127 1.83 13.48 1.90
N ILE A 128 1.05 13.40 2.98
CA ILE A 128 0.00 12.42 3.18
C ILE A 128 -1.27 13.21 3.47
N ASP A 129 -2.30 13.03 2.65
CA ASP A 129 -3.63 13.54 2.96
C ASP A 129 -4.37 12.48 3.79
N VAL A 130 -4.90 12.89 4.94
CA VAL A 130 -5.59 12.01 5.90
C VAL A 130 -7.00 12.51 6.16
N ASP A 131 -7.99 11.60 6.19
CA ASP A 131 -9.37 11.93 6.55
C ASP A 131 -9.71 11.64 8.02
N ALA A 132 -10.93 12.01 8.44
CA ALA A 132 -11.42 11.79 9.80
C ALA A 132 -11.55 10.31 10.18
N ALA A 133 -11.53 9.37 9.23
CA ALA A 133 -11.50 7.94 9.49
C ALA A 133 -10.07 7.39 9.60
N CYS A 134 -9.05 8.25 9.64
CA CYS A 134 -7.63 7.89 9.60
C CYS A 134 -7.20 7.20 8.28
N ARG A 135 -7.92 7.45 7.19
CA ARG A 135 -7.58 6.92 5.87
C ARG A 135 -6.56 7.82 5.19
N PHE A 136 -5.58 7.22 4.53
CA PHE A 136 -4.68 7.88 3.58
C PHE A 136 -5.40 8.01 2.24
N VAL A 137 -5.84 9.22 1.93
CA VAL A 137 -6.63 9.52 0.73
C VAL A 137 -5.79 10.07 -0.42
N GLY A 138 -4.52 10.39 -0.16
CA GLY A 138 -3.58 10.85 -1.19
C GLY A 138 -2.15 10.91 -0.68
N PHE A 139 -1.20 10.76 -1.61
CA PHE A 139 0.23 10.94 -1.37
C PHE A 139 0.76 11.95 -2.38
N GLY A 140 1.44 12.98 -1.89
CA GLY A 140 2.06 14.01 -2.73
C GLY A 140 3.57 13.95 -2.61
N PHE A 141 4.28 13.48 -3.63
CA PHE A 141 5.74 13.33 -3.55
C PHE A 141 6.45 14.51 -4.22
N ASP A 142 7.60 14.91 -3.66
CA ASP A 142 8.53 15.83 -4.34
C ASP A 142 8.84 15.28 -5.74
N ARG A 143 8.77 16.14 -6.77
CA ARG A 143 8.91 15.75 -8.17
C ARG A 143 10.25 15.05 -8.47
N ARG A 144 11.28 15.29 -7.68
CA ARG A 144 12.61 14.66 -7.79
C ARG A 144 12.62 13.20 -7.33
N TRP A 145 11.59 12.75 -6.60
CA TRP A 145 11.47 11.33 -6.26
C TRP A 145 11.27 10.51 -7.52
N SER A 146 12.14 9.52 -7.71
CA SER A 146 11.95 8.53 -8.76
C SER A 146 10.67 7.72 -8.51
N PRO A 147 9.99 7.22 -9.56
CA PRO A 147 8.79 6.40 -9.41
C PRO A 147 8.95 5.25 -8.42
N ARG A 148 10.10 4.55 -8.44
CA ARG A 148 10.38 3.44 -7.50
C ARG A 148 10.43 3.88 -6.04
N LYS A 149 11.02 5.05 -5.74
CA LYS A 149 11.04 5.59 -4.37
C LYS A 149 9.63 5.86 -3.88
N ARG A 150 8.80 6.47 -4.73
CA ARG A 150 7.40 6.79 -4.39
C ARG A 150 6.61 5.53 -4.12
N GLN A 151 6.74 4.52 -4.98
CA GLN A 151 6.09 3.22 -4.82
C GLN A 151 6.53 2.51 -3.53
N LEU A 152 7.84 2.48 -3.24
CA LEU A 152 8.37 1.86 -2.02
C LEU A 152 7.77 2.52 -0.77
N VAL A 153 7.83 3.84 -0.68
CA VAL A 153 7.37 4.57 0.50
C VAL A 153 5.86 4.55 0.62
N GLN A 154 5.11 4.74 -0.47
CA GLN A 154 3.64 4.62 -0.45
C GLN A 154 3.21 3.20 -0.03
N THR A 155 3.86 2.15 -0.52
CA THR A 155 3.55 0.75 -0.13
C THR A 155 3.86 0.51 1.35
N ALA A 156 5.03 0.96 1.80
CA ALA A 156 5.42 0.88 3.19
C ALA A 156 4.43 1.65 4.08
N ILE A 157 3.96 2.82 3.63
CA ILE A 157 3.03 3.66 4.40
C ILE A 157 1.63 3.06 4.45
N SER A 158 1.10 2.64 3.31
CA SER A 158 -0.24 2.06 3.20
C SER A 158 -0.38 0.76 4.01
N THR A 159 0.72 0.03 4.25
CA THR A 159 0.72 -1.19 5.05
C THR A 159 0.17 -1.00 6.47
N TRP A 160 0.46 0.14 7.12
CA TRP A 160 0.05 0.43 8.50
C TRP A 160 -1.22 1.26 8.61
N GLU A 161 -1.89 1.57 7.49
CA GLU A 161 -3.20 2.22 7.48
C GLU A 161 -4.22 1.38 8.26
N HIS A 162 -4.88 2.02 9.24
CA HIS A 162 -6.00 1.44 9.97
C HIS A 162 -7.14 2.44 9.99
N VAL A 163 -8.28 2.05 9.42
CA VAL A 163 -9.44 2.92 9.25
C VAL A 163 -10.38 2.76 10.45
N LEU A 164 -10.72 3.88 11.09
CA LEU A 164 -11.70 3.96 12.17
C LEU A 164 -13.14 3.90 11.61
N PRO A 165 -14.12 3.37 12.37
CA PRO A 165 -15.49 3.26 11.89
C PRO A 165 -16.17 4.64 11.89
N ALA A 166 -16.98 4.91 10.86
CA ALA A 166 -17.83 6.10 10.81
C ALA A 166 -18.84 6.13 11.98
N ASP A 167 -19.38 4.97 12.35
CA ASP A 167 -20.19 4.80 13.56
C ASP A 167 -19.27 4.46 14.76
N PRO A 168 -19.14 5.36 15.76
CA PRO A 168 -18.26 5.15 16.91
C PRO A 168 -18.73 4.02 17.83
N THR A 169 -19.94 3.49 17.65
CA THR A 169 -20.45 2.33 18.39
C THR A 169 -20.20 0.99 17.68
N ALA A 170 -19.78 1.04 16.41
CA ALA A 170 -19.54 -0.16 15.62
C ALA A 170 -18.46 -1.04 16.26
N LYS A 171 -18.81 -2.30 16.49
CA LYS A 171 -17.90 -3.35 16.96
C LYS A 171 -17.13 -4.00 15.81
N ARG A 172 -17.73 -4.05 14.63
CA ARG A 172 -17.17 -4.62 13.40
C ARG A 172 -17.60 -3.78 12.21
N TRP A 173 -16.70 -3.59 11.25
CA TRP A 173 -16.96 -2.87 10.02
C TRP A 173 -16.06 -3.40 8.90
N ARG A 174 -16.33 -2.99 7.66
CA ARG A 174 -15.52 -3.33 6.50
C ARG A 174 -15.19 -2.10 5.70
N VAL A 175 -14.01 -2.07 5.09
CA VAL A 175 -13.53 -0.96 4.28
C VAL A 175 -12.78 -1.50 3.09
N GLU A 176 -12.97 -0.89 1.92
CA GLU A 176 -12.10 -1.13 0.78
C GLU A 176 -10.78 -0.40 0.96
N GLN A 177 -9.69 -1.14 0.89
CA GLN A 177 -8.33 -0.61 0.96
C GLN A 177 -7.54 -1.08 -0.27
N ARG A 178 -6.43 -0.39 -0.54
CA ARG A 178 -5.48 -0.76 -1.59
C ARG A 178 -4.08 -0.78 -0.99
N ASP A 179 -3.30 -1.80 -1.32
CA ASP A 179 -1.87 -1.85 -1.03
C ASP A 179 -1.07 -2.11 -2.32
N GLY A 180 0.23 -2.37 -2.20
CA GLY A 180 1.11 -2.60 -3.34
C GLY A 180 0.76 -3.82 -4.20
N MET A 181 -0.18 -4.67 -3.77
CA MET A 181 -0.63 -5.87 -4.49
C MET A 181 -2.02 -5.71 -5.09
N GLY A 182 -2.77 -4.67 -4.71
CA GLY A 182 -4.07 -4.34 -5.29
C GLY A 182 -5.13 -3.99 -4.26
N ALA A 183 -6.38 -3.90 -4.72
CA ALA A 183 -7.53 -3.61 -3.87
C ALA A 183 -8.00 -4.86 -3.11
N TYR A 184 -8.44 -4.68 -1.86
CA TYR A 184 -9.01 -5.71 -1.02
C TYR A 184 -10.10 -5.15 -0.10
N GLU A 185 -10.97 -6.03 0.40
CA GLU A 185 -11.90 -5.70 1.48
C GLU A 185 -11.25 -6.07 2.83
N ALA A 186 -10.98 -5.05 3.64
CA ALA A 186 -10.50 -5.19 4.99
C ALA A 186 -11.67 -5.39 5.94
N SER A 187 -11.62 -6.42 6.79
CA SER A 187 -12.55 -6.60 7.89
C SER A 187 -11.92 -6.10 9.18
N TYR A 188 -12.66 -5.28 9.92
CA TYR A 188 -12.22 -4.70 11.18
C TYR A 188 -13.07 -5.18 12.35
N GLU A 189 -12.43 -5.29 13.51
CA GLU A 189 -13.07 -5.54 14.79
C GLU A 189 -12.44 -4.66 15.87
N ARG A 190 -13.27 -4.12 16.76
CA ARG A 190 -12.79 -3.39 17.93
C ARG A 190 -12.22 -4.35 18.97
N LEU A 191 -11.03 -4.04 19.45
CA LEU A 191 -10.39 -4.77 20.54
C LEU A 191 -10.83 -4.22 21.91
N PRO A 192 -11.01 -5.08 22.92
CA PRO A 192 -11.26 -4.63 24.28
C PRO A 192 -10.01 -3.95 24.88
N GLY A 193 -10.20 -2.97 25.76
CA GLY A 193 -9.12 -2.30 26.48
C GLY A 193 -9.36 -0.81 26.70
N ARG A 194 -8.37 -0.12 27.31
CA ARG A 194 -8.33 1.35 27.36
C ARG A 194 -7.87 1.91 26.01
N GLY A 195 -8.47 3.01 25.58
CA GLY A 195 -8.23 3.63 24.28
C GLY A 195 -8.92 2.89 23.12
N VAL A 196 -8.61 3.30 21.90
CA VAL A 196 -9.25 2.74 20.70
C VAL A 196 -8.35 1.66 20.13
N GLY A 197 -8.65 0.40 20.44
CA GLY A 197 -7.97 -0.75 19.85
C GLY A 197 -8.75 -1.28 18.66
N VAL A 198 -8.09 -1.56 17.54
CA VAL A 198 -8.71 -2.19 16.37
C VAL A 198 -7.84 -3.33 15.85
N GLN A 199 -8.48 -4.35 15.30
CA GLN A 199 -7.85 -5.43 14.55
C GLN A 199 -8.37 -5.39 13.12
N ARG A 200 -7.46 -5.44 12.15
CA ARG A 200 -7.75 -5.61 10.72
C ARG A 200 -7.42 -7.04 10.29
N THR A 201 -8.28 -7.62 9.47
CA THR A 201 -8.00 -8.85 8.73
C THR A 201 -8.22 -8.65 7.23
N LYS A 202 -7.35 -9.25 6.42
CA LYS A 202 -7.46 -9.30 4.96
C LYS A 202 -7.56 -10.77 4.54
N ALA A 203 -8.61 -11.11 3.81
CA ALA A 203 -8.88 -12.49 3.39
C ALA A 203 -8.45 -12.75 1.94
N ALA A 204 -8.65 -11.80 1.04
CA ALA A 204 -8.31 -11.92 -0.38
C ALA A 204 -8.25 -10.53 -1.05
N TYR A 205 -7.62 -10.47 -2.22
CA TYR A 205 -7.69 -9.33 -3.12
C TYR A 205 -8.94 -9.41 -4.01
N LYS A 206 -9.51 -8.27 -4.40
CA LYS A 206 -10.72 -8.22 -5.24
C LYS A 206 -10.45 -8.59 -6.69
N GLU A 207 -9.31 -8.16 -7.24
CA GLU A 207 -9.00 -8.30 -8.68
C GLU A 207 -8.31 -9.63 -9.02
N GLN A 208 -8.61 -10.70 -8.26
CA GLN A 208 -8.01 -12.02 -8.51
C GLN A 208 -8.41 -12.61 -9.86
N ASP A 209 -9.59 -12.29 -10.38
CA ASP A 209 -10.06 -12.88 -11.64
C ASP A 209 -9.20 -12.44 -12.83
N THR A 210 -8.83 -11.16 -12.91
CA THR A 210 -7.92 -10.68 -13.96
C THR A 210 -6.54 -11.33 -13.83
N ALA A 211 -6.00 -11.41 -12.61
CA ALA A 211 -4.74 -12.12 -12.37
C ALA A 211 -4.82 -13.59 -12.84
N ARG A 212 -5.92 -14.29 -12.52
CA ARG A 212 -6.15 -15.69 -12.91
C ARG A 212 -6.23 -15.87 -14.42
N THR A 213 -6.85 -14.95 -15.16
CA THR A 213 -6.85 -15.00 -16.64
C THR A 213 -5.45 -14.90 -17.23
N LEU A 214 -4.52 -14.25 -16.51
CA LEU A 214 -3.11 -14.20 -16.85
C LEU A 214 -2.31 -15.36 -16.25
N GLY A 215 -2.97 -16.40 -15.73
CA GLY A 215 -2.30 -17.54 -15.09
C GLY A 215 -1.64 -17.20 -13.75
N LEU A 216 -1.95 -16.06 -13.14
CA LEU A 216 -1.43 -15.65 -11.83
C LEU A 216 -2.47 -15.87 -10.73
N THR A 217 -2.05 -16.47 -9.63
CA THR A 217 -2.89 -16.66 -8.46
C THR A 217 -2.21 -16.06 -7.23
N LEU A 218 -2.87 -15.08 -6.62
CA LEU A 218 -2.45 -14.40 -5.40
C LEU A 218 -3.29 -14.92 -4.22
N GLN A 219 -2.71 -15.73 -3.34
CA GLN A 219 -3.41 -16.28 -2.18
C GLN A 219 -2.95 -15.58 -0.90
N VAL A 220 -3.90 -15.01 -0.14
CA VAL A 220 -3.61 -14.54 1.23
C VAL A 220 -3.87 -15.70 2.18
N LEU A 221 -2.80 -16.28 2.74
CA LEU A 221 -2.90 -17.39 3.68
C LEU A 221 -3.24 -16.93 5.10
N GLY A 222 -2.96 -15.67 5.40
CA GLY A 222 -3.37 -15.03 6.63
C GLY A 222 -2.75 -13.65 6.75
N ALA A 223 -3.59 -12.63 6.90
CA ALA A 223 -3.17 -11.25 7.10
C ALA A 223 -3.96 -10.67 8.27
N ARG A 224 -3.25 -10.33 9.34
CA ARG A 224 -3.81 -9.71 10.54
C ARG A 224 -2.89 -8.60 11.03
N SER A 225 -3.50 -7.47 11.37
CA SER A 225 -2.82 -6.37 12.04
C SER A 225 -3.67 -5.79 13.15
N THR A 226 -3.02 -5.13 14.09
CA THR A 226 -3.68 -4.42 15.19
C THR A 226 -3.14 -3.01 15.27
N ALA A 227 -4.00 -2.06 15.63
CA ALA A 227 -3.63 -0.70 15.92
C ALA A 227 -4.24 -0.25 17.24
N ARG A 228 -3.56 0.68 17.92
CA ARG A 228 -4.10 1.43 19.05
C ARG A 228 -4.01 2.91 18.77
N PHE A 229 -5.09 3.61 19.07
CA PHE A 229 -5.18 5.04 18.99
C PHE A 229 -5.48 5.65 20.36
N ASP A 230 -5.00 6.87 20.54
CA ASP A 230 -5.28 7.73 21.68
C ASP A 230 -5.60 9.13 21.17
N SER A 231 -6.70 9.70 21.64
CA SER A 231 -7.19 11.02 21.22
C SER A 231 -7.25 11.18 19.70
N GLY A 232 -7.72 10.13 18.99
CA GLY A 232 -7.80 10.11 17.52
C GLY A 232 -6.46 9.84 16.82
N TRP A 233 -5.36 9.66 17.55
CA TRP A 233 -4.04 9.51 16.95
C TRP A 233 -3.43 8.12 17.10
N LEU A 234 -2.76 7.64 16.06
CA LEU A 234 -2.08 6.35 16.08
C LEU A 234 -0.96 6.37 17.13
N LEU A 235 -1.03 5.46 18.11
CA LEU A 235 0.05 5.24 19.07
C LEU A 235 0.98 4.13 18.60
N ARG A 236 0.39 3.05 18.07
CA ARG A 236 1.13 1.93 17.52
C ARG A 236 0.26 1.12 16.59
N ALA A 237 0.87 0.55 15.55
CA ALA A 237 0.29 -0.54 14.79
C ALA A 237 1.33 -1.61 14.52
N GLY A 238 0.87 -2.83 14.30
CA GLY A 238 1.75 -3.91 13.90
C GLY A 238 0.95 -5.07 13.34
N GLY A 239 1.59 -5.89 12.52
CA GLY A 239 0.89 -6.96 11.84
C GLY A 239 1.81 -7.97 11.20
N ARG A 240 1.18 -9.03 10.74
CA ARG A 240 1.80 -10.09 9.95
C ARG A 240 0.87 -10.48 8.83
N GLU A 241 1.45 -10.62 7.65
CA GLU A 241 0.81 -11.14 6.47
C GLU A 241 1.63 -12.30 5.90
N ARG A 242 0.95 -13.36 5.45
CA ARG A 242 1.54 -14.42 4.65
C ARG A 242 0.74 -14.55 3.35
N MET A 243 1.46 -14.57 2.24
CA MET A 243 0.87 -14.68 0.93
C MET A 243 1.65 -15.65 0.03
N ARG A 244 0.93 -16.28 -0.90
CA ARG A 244 1.53 -17.08 -1.97
C ARG A 244 1.21 -16.46 -3.31
N ILE A 245 2.21 -16.50 -4.18
CA ILE A 245 2.11 -16.10 -5.57
C ILE A 245 2.40 -17.34 -6.39
N GLU A 246 1.43 -17.76 -7.18
CA GLU A 246 1.55 -18.84 -8.15
C GLU A 246 1.43 -18.28 -9.56
N ALA A 247 2.18 -18.86 -10.49
CA ALA A 247 2.10 -18.55 -11.91
C ALA A 247 2.06 -19.86 -12.70
N SER A 248 1.05 -20.03 -13.55
CA SER A 248 0.80 -21.27 -14.33
C SER A 248 0.86 -22.53 -13.44
N GLY A 249 0.16 -22.49 -12.30
CA GLY A 249 0.12 -23.60 -11.33
C GLY A 249 1.42 -23.84 -10.55
N SER A 250 2.49 -23.10 -10.82
CA SER A 250 3.77 -23.23 -10.12
C SER A 250 3.95 -22.13 -9.08
N LEU A 251 4.33 -22.51 -7.85
CA LEU A 251 4.60 -21.57 -6.77
C LEU A 251 5.81 -20.70 -7.08
N GLN A 252 5.58 -19.40 -7.22
CA GLN A 252 6.59 -18.40 -7.54
C GLN A 252 7.12 -17.65 -6.32
N ALA A 253 6.32 -17.49 -5.26
CA ALA A 253 6.75 -16.96 -3.96
C ALA A 253 5.83 -17.41 -2.83
N ASP A 254 6.38 -17.58 -1.62
CA ASP A 254 5.62 -17.74 -0.38
C ASP A 254 6.19 -16.75 0.64
N LEU A 255 5.61 -15.55 0.64
CA LEU A 255 6.12 -14.36 1.33
C LEU A 255 5.48 -14.22 2.70
N VAL A 256 6.30 -13.83 3.69
CA VAL A 256 5.82 -13.44 5.01
C VAL A 256 6.29 -12.01 5.29
N GLN A 257 5.33 -11.10 5.37
CA GLN A 257 5.53 -9.71 5.79
C GLN A 257 5.28 -9.56 7.29
N ARG A 258 6.11 -8.77 7.95
CA ARG A 258 5.88 -8.24 9.30
C ARG A 258 6.08 -6.74 9.28
N PHE A 259 5.29 -6.02 10.06
CA PHE A 259 5.50 -4.59 10.24
C PHE A 259 5.16 -4.16 11.66
N SER A 260 5.77 -3.07 12.09
CA SER A 260 5.52 -2.37 13.34
C SER A 260 5.75 -0.88 13.14
N VAL A 261 4.88 -0.08 13.72
CA VAL A 261 5.00 1.37 13.82
C VAL A 261 4.63 1.78 15.23
N VAL A 262 5.45 2.60 15.86
CA VAL A 262 5.27 3.04 17.25
C VAL A 262 5.58 4.52 17.35
N LYS A 263 4.67 5.30 17.94
CA LYS A 263 4.85 6.73 18.21
C LYS A 263 6.03 6.91 19.15
N ASP A 264 6.96 7.78 18.77
CA ASP A 264 8.20 8.09 19.47
C ASP A 264 8.56 9.54 19.18
N ASP A 265 7.84 10.48 19.80
CA ASP A 265 7.98 11.92 19.53
C ASP A 265 9.37 12.46 19.94
N ALA A 266 10.08 11.77 20.83
CA ALA A 266 11.45 12.12 21.19
C ALA A 266 12.43 12.00 20.02
N ARG A 267 12.06 11.27 18.96
CA ARG A 267 12.85 11.13 17.72
C ARG A 267 12.42 12.08 16.61
N PHE A 268 11.53 13.02 16.91
CA PHE A 268 11.06 13.97 15.91
C PHE A 268 12.23 14.74 15.30
N THR A 269 12.29 14.71 13.97
CA THR A 269 13.22 15.50 13.18
C THR A 269 12.40 16.51 12.37
N PRO A 270 12.75 17.81 12.37
CA PRO A 270 12.02 18.81 11.60
C PRO A 270 11.89 18.40 10.13
N VAL A 271 10.66 18.41 9.63
CA VAL A 271 10.37 18.01 8.26
C VAL A 271 10.78 19.14 7.30
N PRO A 272 11.63 18.88 6.29
CA PRO A 272 12.04 19.91 5.33
C PRO A 272 10.83 20.61 4.70
N PRO A 273 10.88 21.93 4.48
CA PRO A 273 9.78 22.64 3.86
C PRO A 273 9.61 22.20 2.40
N MET A 274 8.36 22.07 1.99
CA MET A 274 7.91 21.83 0.61
C MET A 274 6.53 22.47 0.47
N ALA A 275 6.28 23.18 -0.62
CA ALA A 275 4.95 23.71 -0.92
C ALA A 275 4.07 22.62 -1.56
N ALA A 276 2.75 22.72 -1.39
CA ALA A 276 1.82 21.75 -1.96
C ALA A 276 1.90 21.68 -3.50
N ASP A 277 2.12 22.81 -4.16
CA ASP A 277 2.20 22.91 -5.62
C ASP A 277 3.47 22.25 -6.21
N ASP A 278 4.50 22.09 -5.39
CA ASP A 278 5.74 21.41 -5.76
C ASP A 278 5.62 19.88 -5.68
N ALA A 279 4.58 19.38 -4.99
CA ALA A 279 4.31 17.96 -4.86
C ALA A 279 3.44 17.45 -6.02
N ASP A 280 3.75 16.22 -6.44
CA ASP A 280 2.98 15.47 -7.40
C ASP A 280 2.10 14.45 -6.68
N PHE A 281 0.77 14.66 -6.75
CA PHE A 281 -0.26 13.81 -6.16
C PHE A 281 -0.76 12.70 -7.11
N GLY A 282 -0.07 12.49 -8.24
CA GLY A 282 -0.32 11.36 -9.12
C GLY A 282 -0.11 10.02 -8.40
N ASP A 283 -0.93 9.02 -8.76
CA ASP A 283 -0.81 7.68 -8.19
C ASP A 283 0.58 7.09 -8.49
N ALA A 284 1.38 6.84 -7.45
CA ALA A 284 2.72 6.27 -7.59
C ALA A 284 2.69 4.91 -8.30
N PHE A 285 1.59 4.15 -8.19
CA PHE A 285 1.43 2.85 -8.85
C PHE A 285 1.08 2.97 -10.33
N ALA A 286 0.56 4.13 -10.77
CA ALA A 286 0.29 4.42 -12.17
C ALA A 286 1.51 5.00 -12.91
N MET A 287 2.55 5.42 -12.18
CA MET A 287 3.74 6.00 -12.78
C MET A 287 4.55 4.96 -13.57
N ALA A 288 4.99 5.35 -14.77
CA ALA A 288 5.94 4.58 -15.54
C ALA A 288 7.28 4.54 -14.80
N VAL A 289 7.63 3.38 -14.26
CA VAL A 289 8.98 3.13 -13.78
C VAL A 289 9.86 2.96 -15.01
N ASP A 290 10.86 3.83 -15.19
CA ASP A 290 11.85 3.64 -16.23
C ASP A 290 12.56 2.30 -16.01
N ARG A 291 12.15 1.33 -16.82
CA ARG A 291 12.79 0.03 -16.92
C ARG A 291 13.83 0.16 -18.02
N THR A 292 14.85 0.97 -17.77
CA THR A 292 16.17 0.85 -18.40
C THR A 292 16.77 -0.50 -17.99
N GLN A 293 16.08 -1.56 -18.41
CA GLN A 293 16.48 -2.94 -18.30
C GLN A 293 17.44 -3.16 -19.45
N GLN A 294 18.56 -3.82 -19.16
CA GLN A 294 19.43 -4.37 -20.20
C GLN A 294 18.54 -5.10 -21.21
N VAL A 295 18.40 -4.52 -22.39
CA VAL A 295 17.66 -5.14 -23.47
C VAL A 295 18.42 -6.41 -23.81
N ASP A 296 17.75 -7.56 -23.70
CA ASP A 296 18.32 -8.82 -24.15
C ASP A 296 18.57 -8.69 -25.66
N SER A 297 19.84 -8.62 -26.04
CA SER A 297 20.25 -8.42 -27.43
C SER A 297 19.72 -9.53 -28.35
N SER A 298 19.44 -10.72 -27.80
CA SER A 298 18.81 -11.82 -28.55
C SER A 298 17.33 -11.55 -28.84
N LEU A 299 16.60 -10.89 -27.94
CA LEU A 299 15.22 -10.47 -28.15
C LEU A 299 15.12 -9.25 -29.07
N GLN A 300 16.10 -8.34 -29.01
CA GLN A 300 16.17 -7.19 -29.91
C GLN A 300 16.47 -7.60 -31.35
N ALA A 301 17.30 -8.63 -31.55
CA ALA A 301 17.57 -9.19 -32.88
C ALA A 301 16.46 -10.12 -33.41
N MET A 302 15.46 -10.47 -32.57
CA MET A 302 14.40 -11.41 -32.95
C MET A 302 13.35 -10.72 -33.85
N PRO A 303 13.06 -11.27 -35.05
CA PRO A 303 11.98 -10.75 -35.90
C PRO A 303 10.59 -10.85 -35.25
N PHE A 304 9.69 -9.93 -35.60
CA PHE A 304 8.32 -9.90 -35.06
C PHE A 304 7.56 -11.20 -35.36
N GLU A 305 7.70 -11.72 -36.57
CA GLU A 305 7.03 -12.93 -37.03
C GLU A 305 7.43 -14.14 -36.17
N LYS A 306 8.70 -14.20 -35.77
CA LYS A 306 9.20 -15.24 -34.86
C LYS A 306 8.65 -15.05 -33.45
N ALA A 307 8.64 -13.81 -32.93
CA ALA A 307 8.10 -13.51 -31.61
C ALA A 307 6.60 -13.82 -31.52
N LEU A 308 5.83 -13.47 -32.55
CA LEU A 308 4.42 -13.79 -32.68
C LEU A 308 4.18 -15.30 -32.82
N SER A 309 4.96 -15.99 -33.65
CA SER A 309 4.88 -17.45 -33.79
C SER A 309 5.18 -18.16 -32.47
N ASP A 310 6.21 -17.74 -31.74
CA ASP A 310 6.51 -18.28 -30.42
C ASP A 310 5.41 -17.98 -29.39
N PHE A 311 4.81 -16.78 -29.44
CA PHE A 311 3.67 -16.42 -28.61
C PHE A 311 2.44 -17.29 -28.89
N VAL A 312 2.05 -17.44 -30.15
CA VAL A 312 0.91 -18.28 -30.57
C VAL A 312 1.14 -19.73 -30.17
N ARG A 313 2.34 -20.28 -30.43
CA ARG A 313 2.71 -21.64 -30.03
C ARG A 313 2.60 -21.85 -28.52
N LEU A 314 2.95 -20.85 -27.71
CA LEU A 314 2.77 -20.90 -26.26
C LEU A 314 1.32 -20.68 -25.82
N LEU A 315 0.49 -19.98 -26.58
CA LEU A 315 -0.93 -19.86 -26.28
C LEU A 315 -1.70 -21.15 -26.57
N GLU A 316 -1.30 -21.91 -27.58
CA GLU A 316 -1.91 -23.18 -27.97
C GLU A 316 -1.64 -24.33 -26.98
N GLN A 317 -0.66 -24.15 -26.09
CA GLN A 317 -0.37 -25.08 -25.01
C GLN A 317 -1.24 -24.75 -23.78
N ALA A 318 -1.78 -25.78 -23.12
CA ALA A 318 -2.56 -25.58 -21.89
C ALA A 318 -1.67 -24.96 -20.78
N ASP A 319 -2.24 -24.02 -20.02
CA ASP A 319 -1.63 -23.34 -18.85
C ASP A 319 -0.41 -22.44 -19.13
N THR A 320 -0.03 -22.21 -20.38
CA THR A 320 1.15 -21.39 -20.75
C THR A 320 0.82 -19.97 -21.19
N SER A 321 -0.43 -19.52 -21.06
CA SER A 321 -0.86 -18.16 -21.42
C SER A 321 -0.04 -17.07 -20.73
N PHE A 322 0.36 -17.28 -19.46
CA PHE A 322 1.26 -16.37 -18.76
C PHE A 322 2.66 -16.34 -19.36
N ALA A 323 3.21 -17.52 -19.71
CA ALA A 323 4.52 -17.63 -20.35
C ALA A 323 4.52 -16.96 -21.72
N ALA A 324 3.44 -17.15 -22.50
CA ALA A 324 3.22 -16.48 -23.77
C ALA A 324 3.19 -14.96 -23.58
N ALA A 325 2.34 -14.44 -22.69
CA ALA A 325 2.23 -13.01 -22.40
C ALA A 325 3.57 -12.42 -21.94
N ARG A 326 4.32 -13.13 -21.08
CA ARG A 326 5.66 -12.71 -20.64
C ARG A 326 6.67 -12.66 -21.78
N GLN A 327 6.66 -13.64 -22.67
CA GLN A 327 7.56 -13.66 -23.82
C GLN A 327 7.27 -12.50 -24.77
N LEU A 328 6.00 -12.29 -25.13
CA LEU A 328 5.60 -11.18 -25.99
C LEU A 328 5.92 -9.83 -25.33
N ALA A 329 5.61 -9.69 -24.03
CA ALA A 329 5.93 -8.47 -23.28
C ALA A 329 7.44 -8.23 -23.14
N ALA A 330 8.27 -9.28 -23.12
CA ALA A 330 9.73 -9.16 -23.12
C ALA A 330 10.25 -8.72 -24.51
N TRP A 331 9.69 -9.28 -25.58
CA TRP A 331 10.03 -8.90 -26.94
C TRP A 331 9.61 -7.46 -27.27
N LEU A 332 8.39 -7.06 -26.91
CA LEU A 332 7.88 -5.69 -27.10
C LEU A 332 8.73 -4.67 -26.33
N ARG A 333 9.20 -5.03 -25.13
CA ARG A 333 10.15 -4.21 -24.37
C ARG A 333 11.49 -4.05 -25.08
N ALA A 334 11.98 -5.10 -25.75
CA ALA A 334 13.21 -5.04 -26.54
C ALA A 334 13.05 -4.31 -27.89
N ASN A 335 11.80 -4.12 -28.34
CA ASN A 335 11.46 -3.55 -29.65
C ASN A 335 10.34 -2.49 -29.54
N PRO A 336 10.55 -1.38 -28.80
CA PRO A 336 9.49 -0.42 -28.48
C PRO A 336 8.83 0.21 -29.72
N ASP A 337 9.60 0.45 -30.79
CA ASP A 337 9.09 1.00 -32.07
C ASP A 337 8.08 0.06 -32.75
N LYS A 338 8.08 -1.22 -32.39
CA LYS A 338 7.18 -2.24 -32.95
C LYS A 338 5.87 -2.35 -32.17
N ALA A 339 5.78 -1.76 -30.98
CA ALA A 339 4.56 -1.78 -30.16
C ALA A 339 3.48 -0.79 -30.62
N GLN A 340 3.78 0.08 -31.59
CA GLN A 340 2.86 1.10 -32.14
C GLN A 340 2.16 0.67 -33.45
N ARG A 341 2.40 -0.55 -33.93
CA ARG A 341 1.73 -1.12 -35.12
C ARG A 341 0.48 -1.89 -34.72
#